data_AF-A0A9D5U085-F1
#
_entry.id   AF-A0A9D5U085-F1
#
_cell.length_a   1.000
_cell.length_b   1.000
_cell.length_c   1.000
_cell.angle_alpha   90.00
_cell.angle_beta   90.00
_cell.angle_gamma   90.00
#
_symmetry.space_group_name_H-M   'P 1'
#
loop_
_entity.id
_entity.type
_entity.pdbx_description
1 polymer ?
#
loop_
_entity_poly.entity_id
_entity_poly.type
_entity_poly.pdbx_seq_one_letter_code
_entity_poly.pdbx_strand_id
1 'polypeptide(L)'
;MSLWAAVPPVLTAVSSFFGGRSRRRAERNAEKEWKRAYQAALEANERRFKWVTNLLTDLRTRSLGALDAQSRQNEADLSTEFRNLTSAGAQDLVSRGLSGTTLMPNLRSGMAGKYSSALARLRDLALARRVGIDQATTGDLARVIENRTDTYPERPQLSSQGTDWASIGGNLWSAVRQLFERQGS
;
A
#
# COMPACT_ATOMS: atom_id res chain seq x y z
N MET A 1 -26.78 15.84 -75.39
CA MET A 1 -25.43 16.22 -75.87
C MET A 1 -24.43 15.82 -74.79
N SER A 2 -23.68 14.76 -75.06
CA SER A 2 -22.76 14.07 -74.14
C SER A 2 -21.36 14.66 -74.22
N LEU A 3 -20.95 15.42 -73.20
CA LEU A 3 -19.57 15.84 -72.99
C LEU A 3 -18.89 14.87 -72.04
N TRP A 4 -18.33 13.80 -72.62
CA TRP A 4 -17.35 12.94 -71.95
C TRP A 4 -16.03 13.72 -71.84
N ALA A 5 -15.80 14.36 -70.69
CA ALA A 5 -14.49 14.89 -70.34
C ALA A 5 -13.63 13.75 -69.77
N ALA A 6 -12.58 13.41 -70.51
CA ALA A 6 -11.55 12.46 -70.10
C ALA A 6 -10.83 12.98 -68.85
N VAL A 7 -11.04 12.32 -67.71
CA VAL A 7 -10.26 12.54 -66.49
C VAL A 7 -8.95 11.75 -66.63
N PRO A 8 -7.77 12.39 -66.59
CA PRO A 8 -6.50 11.70 -66.79
C PRO A 8 -6.20 10.72 -65.64
N PRO A 9 -5.74 9.48 -65.94
CA PRO A 9 -5.33 8.51 -64.94
C PRO A 9 -3.90 8.81 -64.46
N VAL A 10 -3.70 9.88 -63.69
CA VAL A 10 -2.35 10.22 -63.16
C VAL A 10 -2.31 10.36 -61.63
N LEU A 11 -3.42 10.17 -60.91
CA LEU A 11 -3.44 10.37 -59.45
C LEU A 11 -3.94 9.17 -58.64
N THR A 12 -3.56 7.95 -59.06
CA THR A 12 -3.80 6.71 -58.28
C THR A 12 -2.50 6.01 -57.83
N ALA A 13 -1.37 6.74 -57.75
CA ALA A 13 -0.07 6.14 -57.39
C ALA A 13 0.71 6.84 -56.28
N VAL A 14 0.13 7.79 -55.51
CA VAL A 14 0.88 8.54 -54.48
C VAL A 14 0.54 8.12 -53.03
N SER A 15 -0.58 7.45 -52.78
CA SER A 15 -0.94 7.01 -51.42
C SER A 15 -0.20 5.76 -50.94
N SER A 16 0.42 4.99 -51.84
CA SER A 16 1.09 3.72 -51.51
C SER A 16 2.59 3.84 -51.22
N PHE A 17 3.25 4.98 -51.51
CA PHE A 17 4.71 5.08 -51.39
C PHE A 17 5.22 5.85 -50.14
N PHE A 18 4.40 6.71 -49.53
CA PHE A 18 4.79 7.48 -48.34
C PHE A 18 4.27 6.93 -46.99
N GLY A 19 3.35 5.94 -47.00
CA GLY A 19 2.75 5.38 -45.79
C GLY A 19 3.71 4.54 -44.91
N GLY A 20 4.77 3.97 -45.49
CA GLY A 20 5.67 3.07 -44.75
C GLY A 20 6.59 3.78 -43.76
N ARG A 21 7.09 4.99 -44.09
CA ARG A 21 8.05 5.72 -43.24
C ARG A 21 7.38 6.48 -42.09
N SER A 22 6.21 7.06 -42.33
CA SER A 22 5.41 7.74 -41.30
C SER A 22 4.91 6.75 -40.24
N ARG A 23 4.43 5.58 -40.67
CA ARG A 23 4.01 4.49 -39.77
C ARG A 23 5.13 4.03 -38.83
N ARG A 24 6.32 3.74 -39.36
CA ARG A 24 7.48 3.36 -38.52
C ARG A 24 7.91 4.45 -37.53
N ARG A 25 7.69 5.73 -37.85
CA ARG A 25 7.95 6.84 -36.91
C ARG A 25 6.90 6.88 -35.80
N ALA A 26 5.62 6.75 -36.15
CA ALA A 26 4.52 6.67 -35.18
C ALA A 26 4.68 5.47 -34.24
N GLU A 27 5.01 4.29 -34.78
CA GLU A 27 5.26 3.07 -34.00
C GLU A 27 6.43 3.27 -33.01
N ARG A 28 7.54 3.86 -33.45
CA ARG A 28 8.68 4.15 -32.56
C ARG A 28 8.34 5.18 -31.48
N ASN A 29 7.51 6.17 -31.79
CA ASN A 29 7.10 7.17 -30.80
C ASN A 29 6.15 6.55 -29.77
N ALA A 30 5.15 5.78 -30.22
CA ALA A 30 4.23 5.04 -29.35
C ALA A 30 4.97 4.04 -28.45
N GLU A 31 5.97 3.32 -28.98
CA GLU A 31 6.80 2.42 -28.18
C GLU A 31 7.61 3.17 -27.11
N LYS A 32 8.20 4.32 -27.46
CA LYS A 32 8.93 5.16 -26.49
C LYS A 32 8.02 5.70 -25.40
N GLU A 33 6.83 6.17 -25.75
CA GLU A 33 5.83 6.66 -24.80
C GLU A 33 5.34 5.55 -23.89
N TRP A 34 5.04 4.37 -24.43
CA TRP A 34 4.67 3.20 -23.64
C TRP A 34 5.78 2.79 -22.67
N LYS A 35 7.05 2.73 -23.11
CA LYS A 35 8.18 2.41 -22.22
C LYS A 35 8.31 3.42 -21.08
N ARG A 36 8.13 4.72 -21.36
CA ARG A 36 8.14 5.77 -20.33
C ARG A 36 6.98 5.60 -19.35
N ALA A 37 5.77 5.37 -19.84
CA ALA A 37 4.60 5.15 -18.99
C ALA A 37 4.76 3.89 -18.13
N TYR A 38 5.30 2.82 -18.70
CA TYR A 38 5.58 1.57 -17.99
C TYR A 38 6.61 1.77 -16.87
N GLN A 39 7.73 2.44 -17.16
CA GLN A 39 8.75 2.76 -16.14
C GLN A 39 8.19 3.65 -15.04
N ALA A 40 7.42 4.69 -15.39
CA ALA A 40 6.78 5.56 -14.41
C ALA A 40 5.78 4.80 -13.51
N ALA A 41 5.01 3.87 -14.09
CA ALA A 41 4.10 3.01 -13.33
C ALA A 41 4.86 2.06 -12.39
N LEU A 42 5.96 1.45 -12.86
CA LEU A 42 6.82 0.60 -12.03
C LEU A 42 7.39 1.37 -10.84
N GLU A 43 7.97 2.55 -11.07
CA GLU A 43 8.53 3.41 -10.02
C GLU A 43 7.44 3.90 -9.04
N ALA A 44 6.25 4.20 -9.53
CA ALA A 44 5.12 4.57 -8.68
C ALA A 44 4.67 3.40 -7.78
N ASN A 45 4.57 2.20 -8.34
CA ASN A 45 4.21 0.99 -7.59
C ASN A 45 5.27 0.66 -6.54
N GLU A 46 6.56 0.75 -6.88
CA GLU A 46 7.66 0.53 -5.93
C GLU A 46 7.66 1.55 -4.79
N ARG A 47 7.40 2.83 -5.09
CA ARG A 47 7.27 3.88 -4.06
C ARG A 47 6.09 3.61 -3.13
N ARG A 48 4.93 3.23 -3.67
CA ARG A 48 3.74 2.88 -2.87
C ARG A 48 4.04 1.70 -1.96
N PHE A 49 4.65 0.65 -2.49
CA PHE A 49 5.03 -0.53 -1.73
C PHE A 49 5.95 -0.17 -0.57
N LYS A 50 7.06 0.55 -0.84
CA LYS A 50 8.00 1.02 0.20
C LYS A 50 7.33 1.87 1.28
N TRP A 51 6.42 2.76 0.86
CA TRP A 51 5.68 3.61 1.79
C TRP A 51 4.80 2.78 2.73
N VAL A 52 4.04 1.80 2.22
CA VAL A 52 3.19 0.93 3.05
C VAL A 52 4.02 0.08 4.01
N THR A 53 5.13 -0.51 3.54
CA THR A 53 5.99 -1.34 4.40
C THR A 53 6.62 -0.52 5.53
N ASN A 54 7.03 0.72 5.24
CA ASN A 54 7.58 1.62 6.26
C ASN A 54 6.50 2.00 7.28
N LEU A 55 5.28 2.33 6.83
CA LEU A 55 4.16 2.68 7.70
C LEU A 55 3.83 1.54 8.69
N LEU A 56 3.80 0.29 8.22
CA LEU A 56 3.56 -0.88 9.07
C LEU A 56 4.69 -1.10 10.07
N THR A 57 5.94 -0.90 9.64
CA THR A 57 7.13 -0.99 10.52
C THR A 57 7.10 0.08 11.61
N ASP A 58 6.72 1.31 11.26
CA ASP A 58 6.57 2.42 12.20
C ASP A 58 5.40 2.20 13.17
N LEU A 59 4.29 1.64 12.68
CA LEU A 59 3.14 1.28 13.51
C LEU A 59 3.54 0.23 14.54
N ARG A 60 4.26 -0.83 14.11
CA ARG A 60 4.80 -1.86 15.00
C ARG A 60 5.68 -1.26 16.08
N THR A 61 6.65 -0.44 15.69
CA THR A 61 7.60 0.21 16.60
C THR A 61 6.89 1.09 17.63
N ARG A 62 5.94 1.93 17.20
CA ARG A 62 5.15 2.79 18.10
C ARG A 62 4.29 1.98 19.06
N SER A 63 3.65 0.92 18.57
CA SER A 63 2.78 0.07 19.38
C SER A 63 3.56 -0.69 20.46
N LEU A 64 4.74 -1.21 20.11
CA LEU A 64 5.63 -1.84 21.06
C LEU A 64 6.19 -0.84 22.08
N GLY A 65 6.61 0.35 21.64
CA GLY A 65 7.09 1.39 22.54
C GLY A 65 6.02 1.87 23.54
N ALA A 66 4.77 2.01 23.08
CA ALA A 66 3.64 2.35 23.95
C ALA A 66 3.33 1.23 24.96
N LEU A 67 3.40 -0.04 24.53
CA LEU A 67 3.22 -1.19 25.41
C LEU A 67 4.30 -1.26 26.49
N ASP A 68 5.56 -1.01 26.14
CA ASP A 68 6.66 -0.98 27.09
C ASP A 68 6.51 0.15 28.12
N ALA A 69 6.10 1.34 27.67
CA ALA A 69 5.81 2.47 28.57
C ALA A 69 4.66 2.14 29.53
N GLN A 70 3.58 1.56 29.03
CA GLN A 70 2.45 1.11 29.85
C GLN A 70 2.88 0.02 30.84
N SER A 71 3.72 -0.93 30.43
CA SER A 71 4.21 -1.99 31.32
C SER A 71 5.00 -1.40 32.49
N ARG A 72 5.88 -0.43 32.23
CA ARG A 72 6.65 0.25 33.29
C ARG A 72 5.75 1.02 34.25
N GLN A 73 4.75 1.71 33.72
CA GLN A 73 3.76 2.41 34.55
C GLN A 73 3.02 1.41 35.46
N ASN A 74 2.52 0.31 34.90
CA ASN A 74 1.81 -0.70 35.69
C ASN A 74 2.72 -1.35 36.74
N GLU A 75 4.00 -1.61 36.45
CA GLU A 75 4.96 -2.10 37.44
C GLU A 75 5.18 -1.10 38.59
N ALA A 76 5.25 0.20 38.28
CA ALA A 76 5.40 1.27 39.27
C ALA A 76 4.14 1.44 40.14
N ASP A 77 2.96 1.39 39.53
CA ASP A 77 1.67 1.47 40.21
C ASP A 77 1.49 0.26 41.15
N LEU A 78 1.79 -0.95 40.67
CA LEU A 78 1.76 -2.18 41.46
C LEU A 78 2.71 -2.11 42.66
N SER A 79 3.95 -1.64 42.45
CA SER A 79 4.91 -1.45 43.54
C SER A 79 4.40 -0.48 44.61
N THR A 80 3.76 0.61 44.17
CA THR A 80 3.15 1.61 45.07
C THR A 80 1.98 1.02 45.85
N GLU A 81 1.08 0.30 45.18
CA GLU A 81 -0.04 -0.40 45.80
C GLU A 81 0.44 -1.37 46.89
N PHE A 82 1.43 -2.21 46.58
CA PHE A 82 1.96 -3.17 47.54
C PHE A 82 2.66 -2.52 48.73
N ARG A 83 3.36 -1.39 48.54
CA ARG A 83 3.93 -0.61 49.65
C ARG A 83 2.84 -0.04 50.56
N ASN A 84 1.75 0.47 49.99
CA ASN A 84 0.62 0.99 50.74
C ASN A 84 -0.07 -0.12 51.54
N LEU A 85 -0.33 -1.28 50.91
CA LEU A 85 -0.92 -2.45 51.58
C LEU A 85 -0.02 -2.99 52.69
N THR A 86 1.30 -3.06 52.44
CA THR A 86 2.26 -3.53 53.45
C THR A 86 2.34 -2.57 54.63
N SER A 87 2.35 -1.26 54.36
CA SER A 87 2.35 -0.22 55.41
C SER A 87 1.06 -0.25 56.23
N ALA A 88 -0.11 -0.37 55.57
CA ALA A 88 -1.40 -0.48 56.25
C ALA A 88 -1.49 -1.74 57.12
N GLY A 89 -1.06 -2.90 56.60
CA GLY A 89 -1.01 -4.14 57.37
C GLY A 89 -0.04 -4.07 58.55
N ALA A 90 1.11 -3.41 58.38
CA ALA A 90 2.05 -3.19 59.47
C ALA A 90 1.45 -2.27 60.56
N GLN A 91 0.76 -1.19 60.18
CA GLN A 91 0.09 -0.30 61.11
C GLN A 91 -1.05 -0.99 61.89
N ASP A 92 -1.82 -1.88 61.25
CA ASP A 92 -2.84 -2.68 61.93
C ASP A 92 -2.21 -3.61 62.98
N LEU A 93 -1.11 -4.29 62.64
CA LEU A 93 -0.37 -5.13 63.60
C LEU A 93 0.21 -4.31 64.75
N VAL A 94 0.76 -3.12 64.47
CA VAL A 94 1.25 -2.19 65.50
C VAL A 94 0.11 -1.76 66.43
N SER A 95 -1.04 -1.37 65.87
CA SER A 95 -2.21 -0.91 66.63
C SER A 95 -2.78 -2.01 67.53
N ARG A 96 -2.62 -3.28 67.14
CA ARG A 96 -3.02 -4.45 67.93
C ARG A 96 -1.95 -4.93 68.91
N GLY A 97 -0.81 -4.23 69.01
CA GLY A 97 0.30 -4.64 69.89
C GLY A 97 1.07 -5.88 69.40
N LEU A 98 0.88 -6.28 68.16
CA LEU A 98 1.49 -7.47 67.55
C LEU A 98 2.80 -7.16 66.79
N SER A 99 3.30 -5.93 66.86
CA SER A 99 4.50 -5.48 66.12
C SER A 99 5.78 -6.27 66.45
N GLY A 100 5.90 -6.78 67.67
CA GLY A 100 7.04 -7.58 68.13
C GLY A 100 6.93 -9.09 67.86
N THR A 101 5.84 -9.54 67.25
CA THR A 101 5.59 -10.96 67.00
C THR A 101 6.14 -11.41 65.63
N THR A 102 6.22 -12.72 65.42
CA THR A 102 6.56 -13.32 64.11
C THR A 102 5.54 -13.01 63.00
N LEU A 103 4.38 -12.44 63.35
CA LEU A 103 3.36 -12.04 62.37
C LEU A 103 3.84 -10.92 61.44
N MET A 104 4.66 -9.99 61.92
CA MET A 104 5.15 -8.88 61.10
C MET A 104 6.14 -9.36 60.01
N PRO A 105 7.17 -10.17 60.32
CA PRO A 105 7.99 -10.83 59.30
C PRO A 105 7.17 -11.68 58.32
N ASN A 106 6.20 -12.46 58.82
CA ASN A 106 5.34 -13.29 57.99
C ASN A 106 4.47 -12.47 57.03
N LEU A 107 3.93 -11.33 57.49
CA LEU A 107 3.20 -10.37 56.64
C LEU A 107 4.10 -9.87 55.50
N ARG A 108 5.31 -9.39 55.82
CA ARG A 108 6.25 -8.88 54.81
C ARG A 108 6.65 -9.94 53.79
N SER A 109 6.96 -11.14 54.26
CA SER A 109 7.30 -12.28 53.39
C SER A 109 6.13 -12.67 52.49
N GLY A 110 4.92 -12.78 53.06
CA GLY A 110 3.70 -13.07 52.30
C GLY A 110 3.38 -12.02 51.24
N MET A 111 3.55 -10.73 51.58
CA MET A 111 3.34 -9.64 50.63
C MET A 111 4.39 -9.62 49.52
N ALA A 112 5.65 -9.93 49.83
CA ALA A 112 6.70 -10.08 48.81
C ALA A 112 6.38 -11.21 47.82
N GLY A 113 5.89 -12.35 48.31
CA GLY A 113 5.46 -13.46 47.45
C GLY A 113 4.27 -13.09 46.55
N LYS A 114 3.27 -12.39 47.09
CA LYS A 114 2.12 -11.87 46.32
C LYS A 114 2.57 -10.86 45.26
N TYR A 115 3.45 -9.94 45.61
CA TYR A 115 4.01 -8.95 44.68
C TYR A 115 4.74 -9.64 43.52
N SER A 116 5.64 -10.58 43.82
CA SER A 116 6.38 -11.34 42.80
C SER A 116 5.44 -12.08 41.85
N SER A 117 4.40 -12.72 42.39
CA SER A 117 3.40 -13.44 41.60
C SER A 117 2.57 -12.50 40.71
N ALA A 118 2.18 -11.34 41.22
CA ALA A 118 1.45 -10.33 40.46
C ALA A 118 2.31 -9.74 39.33
N LEU A 119 3.58 -9.46 39.62
CA LEU A 119 4.56 -8.98 38.66
C LEU A 119 4.78 -10.00 37.52
N ALA A 120 4.89 -11.29 37.84
CA ALA A 120 5.01 -12.35 36.84
C ALA A 120 3.80 -12.35 35.89
N ARG A 121 2.57 -12.32 36.43
CA ARG A 121 1.34 -12.27 35.61
C ARG A 121 1.29 -11.03 34.72
N LEU A 122 1.71 -9.88 35.23
CA LEU A 122 1.76 -8.62 34.48
C LEU A 122 2.72 -8.73 33.29
N ARG A 123 3.89 -9.35 33.50
CA ARG A 123 4.88 -9.59 32.43
C ARG A 123 4.40 -10.60 31.40
N ASP A 124 3.75 -11.68 31.83
CA ASP A 124 3.17 -12.66 30.91
C ASP A 124 2.10 -12.02 30.01
N LEU A 125 1.25 -11.17 30.59
CA LEU A 125 0.24 -10.43 29.84
C LEU A 125 0.87 -9.40 28.89
N ALA A 126 1.93 -8.69 29.30
CA ALA A 126 2.67 -7.79 28.42
C ALA A 126 3.32 -8.56 27.26
N LEU A 127 3.91 -9.72 27.52
CA LEU A 127 4.49 -10.59 26.50
C LEU A 127 3.43 -11.09 25.51
N ALA A 128 2.28 -11.56 25.99
CA ALA A 128 1.18 -12.01 25.15
C ALA A 128 0.68 -10.88 24.22
N ARG A 129 0.55 -9.65 24.75
CA ARG A 129 0.20 -8.46 23.95
C ARG A 129 1.26 -8.13 22.90
N ARG A 130 2.54 -8.20 23.27
CA ARG A 130 3.66 -7.99 22.36
C ARG A 130 3.64 -8.97 21.20
N VAL A 131 3.47 -10.26 21.49
CA VAL A 131 3.34 -11.31 20.46
C VAL A 131 2.14 -11.05 19.56
N GLY A 132 0.99 -10.64 20.13
CA GLY A 132 -0.19 -10.31 19.35
C GLY A 132 0.02 -9.13 18.38
N ILE A 133 0.68 -8.05 18.82
CA ILE A 133 1.04 -6.90 17.97
C ILE A 133 2.01 -7.34 16.86
N ASP A 134 3.04 -8.11 17.21
CA ASP A 134 4.03 -8.61 16.26
C ASP A 134 3.38 -9.52 15.21
N GLN A 135 2.51 -10.43 15.62
CA GLN A 135 1.79 -11.32 14.70
C GLN A 135 0.84 -10.56 13.78
N ALA A 136 0.07 -9.60 14.32
CA ALA A 136 -0.86 -8.80 13.52
C ALA A 136 -0.12 -7.99 12.45
N THR A 137 0.91 -7.24 12.86
CA THR A 137 1.70 -6.40 11.94
C THR A 137 2.47 -7.23 10.91
N THR A 138 3.01 -8.39 11.30
CA THR A 138 3.67 -9.31 10.37
C THR A 138 2.68 -9.92 9.38
N GLY A 139 1.47 -10.30 9.83
CA GLY A 139 0.42 -10.80 8.97
C GLY A 139 -0.05 -9.77 7.95
N ASP A 140 -0.20 -8.51 8.36
CA ASP A 140 -0.56 -7.42 7.44
C ASP A 140 0.55 -7.15 6.41
N LEU A 141 1.82 -7.23 6.83
CA LEU A 141 2.96 -7.09 5.92
C LEU A 141 2.98 -8.24 4.91
N ALA A 142 2.75 -9.48 5.35
CA ALA A 142 2.62 -10.64 4.45
C ALA A 142 1.47 -10.45 3.45
N ARG A 143 0.30 -9.98 3.89
CA ARG A 143 -0.84 -9.68 2.99
C ARG A 143 -0.53 -8.60 1.97
N VAL A 144 0.24 -7.57 2.33
CA VAL A 144 0.67 -6.53 1.39
C VAL A 144 1.62 -7.10 0.33
N ILE A 145 2.48 -8.03 0.72
CA ILE A 145 3.37 -8.74 -0.21
C ILE A 145 2.57 -9.67 -1.12
N GLU A 146 1.66 -10.46 -0.57
CA GLU A 146 0.85 -11.44 -1.31
C GLU A 146 -0.14 -10.77 -2.28
N ASN A 147 -0.80 -9.70 -1.87
CA ASN A 147 -1.81 -8.99 -2.68
C ASN A 147 -1.21 -7.93 -3.60
N ARG A 148 0.11 -7.96 -3.82
CA ARG A 148 0.78 -7.03 -4.73
C ARG A 148 0.32 -7.28 -6.16
N THR A 149 -0.69 -6.53 -6.58
CA THR A 149 -1.22 -6.50 -7.94
C THR A 149 -0.73 -5.23 -8.63
N ASP A 150 0.44 -5.31 -9.25
CA ASP A 150 0.99 -4.19 -10.00
C ASP A 150 0.22 -4.04 -11.32
N THR A 151 -0.55 -2.95 -11.45
CA THR A 151 -1.19 -2.60 -12.72
C THR A 151 -0.18 -1.89 -13.62
N TYR A 152 -0.03 -2.35 -14.85
CA TYR A 152 0.87 -1.77 -15.86
C TYR A 152 0.08 -1.28 -17.08
N PRO A 153 0.58 -0.26 -17.81
CA PRO A 153 -0.01 0.13 -19.07
C PRO A 153 0.02 -1.03 -20.07
N GLU A 154 -1.13 -1.38 -20.64
CA GLU A 154 -1.20 -2.37 -21.70
C GLU A 154 -0.35 -1.93 -22.89
N ARG A 155 0.37 -2.88 -23.49
CA ARG A 155 1.14 -2.59 -24.70
C ARG A 155 0.15 -2.20 -25.81
N PRO A 156 0.34 -1.07 -26.51
CA PRO A 156 -0.52 -0.71 -27.63
C PRO A 156 -0.54 -1.85 -28.63
N GLN A 157 -1.66 -2.55 -28.78
CA GLN A 157 -1.84 -3.58 -29.79
C GLN A 157 -1.99 -2.90 -31.16
N LEU A 158 -0.86 -2.46 -31.72
CA LEU A 158 -0.78 -1.76 -33.01
C LEU A 158 -1.21 -2.62 -34.21
N SER A 159 -1.50 -3.92 -34.02
CA SER A 159 -1.89 -4.84 -35.08
C SER A 159 -3.39 -4.80 -35.43
N SER A 160 -4.29 -4.33 -34.55
CA SER A 160 -5.73 -4.30 -34.83
C SER A 160 -6.27 -2.94 -35.28
N GLN A 161 -5.64 -1.82 -34.87
CA GLN A 161 -6.06 -0.46 -35.26
C GLN A 161 -5.54 -0.01 -36.64
N GLY A 162 -4.63 -0.76 -37.25
CA GLY A 162 -4.14 -0.46 -38.61
C GLY A 162 -5.21 -0.55 -39.70
N THR A 163 -6.32 -1.23 -39.42
CA THR A 163 -7.48 -1.38 -40.32
C THR A 163 -8.41 -0.15 -40.28
N ASP A 164 -8.45 0.59 -39.17
CA ASP A 164 -9.35 1.75 -39.02
C ASP A 164 -8.81 3.04 -39.66
N TRP A 165 -7.50 3.24 -39.72
CA TRP A 165 -6.95 4.43 -40.38
C TRP A 165 -7.15 4.41 -41.90
N ALA A 166 -7.20 3.23 -42.51
CA ALA A 166 -7.55 3.07 -43.92
C ALA A 166 -9.05 3.37 -44.18
N SER A 167 -9.94 3.05 -43.23
CA SER A 167 -11.38 3.33 -43.34
C SER A 167 -11.68 4.83 -43.15
N ILE A 168 -11.01 5.50 -42.21
CA ILE A 168 -11.15 6.95 -41.98
C ILE A 168 -10.64 7.74 -43.20
N GLY A 169 -9.52 7.34 -43.81
CA GLY A 169 -9.02 7.95 -45.05
C GLY A 169 -9.95 7.74 -46.25
N GLY A 170 -10.57 6.56 -46.37
CA GLY A 170 -11.56 6.26 -47.41
C GLY A 170 -12.87 7.04 -47.25
N ASN A 171 -13.31 7.27 -46.02
CA ASN A 171 -14.54 8.00 -45.70
C ASN A 171 -14.40 9.52 -45.92
N LEU A 172 -13.24 10.11 -45.62
CA LEU A 172 -12.97 11.52 -45.92
C LEU A 172 -12.89 11.78 -47.43
N TRP A 173 -12.28 10.86 -48.19
CA TRP A 173 -12.17 11.02 -49.64
C TRP A 173 -13.51 10.86 -50.37
N SER A 174 -14.35 9.92 -49.93
CA SER A 174 -15.71 9.77 -50.48
C SER A 174 -16.61 10.97 -50.14
N ALA A 175 -16.48 11.56 -48.95
CA ALA A 175 -17.19 12.79 -48.59
C ALA A 175 -16.75 14.00 -49.43
N VAL A 176 -15.44 14.16 -49.66
CA VAL A 176 -14.91 15.23 -50.54
C VAL A 176 -15.39 15.04 -51.98
N ARG A 177 -15.40 13.80 -52.48
CA ARG A 177 -15.90 13.49 -53.83
C ARG A 177 -17.39 13.81 -54.00
N GLN A 178 -18.23 13.44 -53.04
CA GLN A 178 -19.66 13.76 -53.06
C GLN A 178 -19.93 15.27 -53.01
N LEU A 179 -19.07 16.02 -52.33
CA LEU A 179 -19.13 17.49 -52.28
C LEU A 179 -18.80 18.12 -53.64
N PHE A 180 -17.82 17.59 -54.37
CA PHE A 180 -17.49 18.05 -55.73
C PHE A 180 -18.55 17.66 -56.76
N GLU A 181 -19.12 16.46 -56.67
CA GLU A 181 -20.17 16.00 -57.60
C GLU A 181 -21.50 16.79 -57.43
N ARG A 182 -21.78 17.33 -56.24
CA ARG A 182 -22.96 18.18 -55.98
C ARG A 182 -22.86 19.61 -56.51
N GLN A 183 -21.67 20.12 -56.83
CA GLN A 183 -21.50 21.49 -57.35
C GLN A 183 -21.44 21.56 -58.87
N GLY A 184 -21.48 20.41 -59.56
CA GLY A 184 -21.44 20.32 -61.02
C GLY A 184 -22.80 20.12 -61.71
N SER A 185 -23.91 20.16 -60.96
CA SER A 185 -25.29 20.05 -61.46
C SER A 185 -26.06 21.33 -61.19
#